data_AF-A0A963JHZ1-F1
#
_entry.id   AF-A0A963JHZ1-F1
#
_cell.length_a   1.000
_cell.length_b   1.000
_cell.length_c   1.000
_cell.angle_alpha   90.00
_cell.angle_beta   90.00
_cell.angle_gamma   90.00
#
_symmetry.space_group_name_H-M   'P 1'
#
loop_
_entity.id
_entity.type
_entity.pdbx_description
1 polymer ?
#
loop_
_entity_poly.entity_id
_entity_poly.type
_entity_poly.pdbx_seq_one_letter_code
_entity_poly.pdbx_strand_id
1 'polypeptide(L)'
;MDKIPQQIAAELGARPAQVRAAVELLDGGATVPFIARYRKEATDGLDDTQLRTLETRLAYLRELEDRRAAVLKSIAEQGKLSPELEAAVEAAPTKQELEDLYLPYKP
;
A
#
# COMPACT_ATOMS: atom_id res chain seq x y z
N MET A 1 -5.03 5.29 10.60
CA MET A 1 -4.11 4.25 11.08
C MET A 1 -3.66 3.48 9.85
N ASP A 2 -2.38 3.57 9.49
CA ASP A 2 -1.91 3.23 8.14
C ASP A 2 -2.15 1.75 7.80
N LYS A 3 -3.10 1.49 6.88
CA LYS A 3 -3.49 0.14 6.42
C LYS A 3 -2.31 -0.59 5.76
N ILE A 4 -1.47 0.15 5.02
CA ILE A 4 -0.38 -0.43 4.22
C ILE A 4 0.68 -1.14 5.10
N PRO A 5 1.30 -0.51 6.12
CA PRO A 5 2.26 -1.21 6.98
C PRO A 5 1.69 -2.43 7.70
N GLN A 6 0.41 -2.41 8.05
CA GLN A 6 -0.26 -3.54 8.70
C GLN A 6 -0.44 -4.71 7.75
N GLN A 7 -0.88 -4.45 6.52
CA GLN A 7 -1.04 -5.47 5.50
C GLN A 7 0.30 -6.12 5.14
N ILE A 8 1.33 -5.32 4.87
CA ILE A 8 2.67 -5.84 4.55
C ILE A 8 3.24 -6.64 5.72
N ALA A 9 3.03 -6.20 6.96
CA ALA A 9 3.49 -6.94 8.14
C ALA A 9 2.87 -8.34 8.21
N ALA A 10 1.57 -8.46 7.93
CA ALA A 10 0.89 -9.75 7.85
C ALA A 10 1.43 -10.62 6.71
N GLU A 11 1.67 -10.05 5.53
CA GLU A 11 2.23 -10.75 4.36
C GLU A 11 3.66 -11.28 4.63
N LEU A 12 4.46 -10.55 5.42
CA LEU A 12 5.86 -10.89 5.71
C LEU A 12 6.08 -11.72 6.99
N GLY A 13 5.04 -11.93 7.80
CA GLY A 13 5.18 -12.49 9.15
C GLY A 13 6.04 -11.59 10.06
N ALA A 14 5.98 -10.28 9.86
CA ALA A 14 6.75 -9.28 10.60
C ALA A 14 5.85 -8.44 11.49
N ARG A 15 6.44 -7.63 12.38
CA ARG A 15 5.67 -6.66 13.18
C ARG A 15 5.48 -5.37 12.37
N PRO A 16 4.33 -4.68 12.49
CA PRO A 16 4.09 -3.40 11.81
C PRO A 16 5.15 -2.33 12.09
N ALA A 17 5.80 -2.36 13.26
CA ALA A 17 6.90 -1.46 13.59
C ALA A 17 8.15 -1.67 12.71
N GLN A 18 8.47 -2.93 12.37
CA GLN A 18 9.59 -3.27 11.49
C GLN A 18 9.34 -2.77 10.07
N VAL A 19 8.10 -2.97 9.59
CA VAL A 19 7.66 -2.48 8.28
C VAL A 19 7.71 -0.95 8.24
N ARG A 20 7.19 -0.25 9.26
CA ARG A 20 7.27 1.22 9.33
C ARG A 20 8.71 1.73 9.27
N ALA A 21 9.62 1.16 10.05
CA ALA A 21 11.02 1.57 10.04
C ALA A 21 11.68 1.33 8.67
N ALA A 22 11.38 0.21 8.01
CA ALA A 22 11.87 -0.06 6.66
C ALA A 22 11.28 0.92 5.62
N VAL A 23 9.98 1.22 5.70
CA VAL A 23 9.31 2.22 4.85
C VAL A 23 9.96 3.60 5.01
N GLU A 24 10.19 4.06 6.24
CA GLU A 24 10.86 5.35 6.50
C GLU A 24 12.25 5.42 5.87
N LEU A 25 13.02 4.32 5.91
CA LEU A 25 14.34 4.25 5.29
C LEU A 25 14.24 4.28 3.75
N LEU A 26 13.32 3.52 3.16
CA LEU A 26 13.08 3.51 1.70
C LEU A 26 12.61 4.88 1.20
N ASP A 27 11.69 5.52 1.92
CA ASP A 27 11.20 6.88 1.61
C ASP A 27 12.31 7.92 1.74
N GLY A 28 13.25 7.70 2.67
CA GLY A 28 14.49 8.47 2.81
C GLY A 28 15.55 8.18 1.72
N GLY A 29 15.24 7.33 0.73
CA GLY A 29 16.11 7.01 -0.40
C GLY A 29 17.14 5.91 -0.12
N ALA A 30 17.06 5.21 1.02
CA ALA A 30 17.90 4.04 1.25
C ALA A 30 17.48 2.89 0.31
N THR A 31 18.45 2.12 -0.16
CA THR A 31 18.18 0.94 -1.00
C THR A 31 18.05 -0.32 -0.16
N VAL A 32 17.36 -1.35 -0.66
CA VAL A 32 17.25 -2.64 0.04
C VAL A 32 18.61 -3.24 0.44
N PRO A 33 19.63 -3.32 -0.44
CA PRO A 33 20.95 -3.81 -0.04
C PRO A 33 21.62 -2.97 1.04
N PHE A 34 21.39 -1.66 1.04
CA PHE A 34 21.90 -0.77 2.08
C PHE A 34 21.21 -1.04 3.42
N ILE A 35 19.88 -1.17 3.44
CA ILE A 35 19.11 -1.43 4.66
C ILE A 35 19.52 -2.79 5.25
N ALA A 36 19.53 -3.84 4.43
CA ALA A 36 19.88 -5.20 4.84
C ALA A 36 21.28 -5.29 5.48
N ARG A 37 22.23 -4.49 4.98
CA ARG A 37 23.63 -4.51 5.43
C ARG A 37 23.95 -3.54 6.57
N TYR A 38 23.34 -2.35 6.58
CA TYR A 38 23.76 -1.23 7.44
C TYR A 38 22.64 -0.68 8.35
N ARG A 39 21.42 -1.18 8.25
CA ARG A 39 20.26 -0.73 9.04
C ARG A 39 19.46 -1.89 9.64
N LYS A 40 20.10 -3.04 9.84
CA LYS A 40 19.46 -4.25 10.40
C LYS A 40 18.83 -4.00 11.77
N GLU A 41 19.45 -3.21 12.62
CA GLU A 41 18.90 -2.86 13.95
C GLU A 41 17.66 -1.96 13.85
N ALA A 42 17.63 -1.04 12.87
CA ALA A 42 16.51 -0.14 12.68
C ALA A 42 15.23 -0.89 12.25
N THR A 43 15.37 -1.98 11.48
CA THR A 43 14.24 -2.82 11.05
C THR A 43 13.99 -4.01 11.97
N ASP A 44 14.68 -4.09 13.10
CA ASP A 44 14.72 -5.25 14.01
C ASP A 44 14.90 -6.58 13.27
N GLY A 45 15.85 -6.61 12.33
CA GLY A 45 16.32 -7.86 11.71
C GLY A 45 15.62 -8.29 10.42
N LEU A 46 14.85 -7.45 9.74
CA LEU A 46 14.32 -7.80 8.41
C LEU A 46 15.46 -8.19 7.46
N ASP A 47 15.36 -9.36 6.82
CA ASP A 47 16.35 -9.86 5.88
C ASP A 47 16.17 -9.30 4.45
N ASP A 48 17.12 -9.57 3.56
CA ASP A 48 17.11 -9.08 2.17
C ASP A 48 15.86 -9.54 1.39
N THR A 49 15.37 -10.76 1.64
CA THR A 49 14.17 -11.28 0.96
C THR A 49 12.93 -10.55 1.47
N GLN A 50 12.79 -10.38 2.78
CA GLN A 50 11.69 -9.62 3.38
C GLN A 50 11.69 -8.16 2.91
N LEU A 51 12.86 -7.53 2.82
CA LEU A 51 12.98 -6.14 2.37
C LEU A 51 12.64 -5.97 0.89
N ARG A 52 13.01 -6.91 0.01
CA ARG A 52 12.61 -6.89 -1.41
C ARG A 52 11.11 -7.08 -1.59
N THR A 53 10.52 -8.00 -0.84
CA THR A 53 9.07 -8.19 -0.84
C THR A 53 8.36 -6.95 -0.31
N LEU A 54 8.85 -6.35 0.78
CA LEU A 54 8.33 -5.10 1.34
C LEU A 54 8.35 -3.98 0.30
N GLU A 55 9.48 -3.74 -0.38
CA GLU A 55 9.62 -2.69 -1.40
C GLU A 55 8.61 -2.87 -2.53
N THR A 56 8.49 -4.09 -3.05
CA THR A 56 7.55 -4.43 -4.13
C THR A 56 6.09 -4.22 -3.69
N ARG A 57 5.74 -4.69 -2.49
CA ARG A 57 4.38 -4.60 -1.97
C ARG A 57 3.99 -3.18 -1.59
N LEU A 58 4.92 -2.42 -1.03
CA LEU A 58 4.75 -1.00 -0.71
C LEU A 58 4.41 -0.20 -1.97
N ALA A 59 5.17 -0.39 -3.05
CA ALA A 59 4.91 0.27 -4.33
C ALA A 59 3.51 -0.08 -4.86
N TYR A 60 3.16 -1.37 -4.93
CA TYR A 60 1.85 -1.82 -5.40
C TYR A 60 0.69 -1.23 -4.59
N LEU A 61 0.80 -1.26 -3.25
CA LEU A 61 -0.27 -0.81 -2.36
C LEU A 61 -0.44 0.72 -2.40
N ARG A 62 0.66 1.48 -2.52
CA ARG A 62 0.58 2.93 -2.74
C ARG A 62 -0.13 3.27 -4.05
N GLU A 63 0.25 2.60 -5.15
CA GLU A 63 -0.42 2.78 -6.43
C GLU A 63 -1.91 2.42 -6.38
N LEU A 64 -2.28 1.39 -5.60
CA LEU A 64 -3.67 1.01 -5.39
C LEU A 64 -4.44 2.11 -4.63
N GLU A 65 -3.89 2.64 -3.54
CA GLU A 65 -4.53 3.71 -2.76
C GLU A 65 -4.62 5.03 -3.53
N ASP A 66 -3.57 5.40 -4.27
CA ASP A 66 -3.61 6.58 -5.14
C ASP A 66 -4.70 6.44 -6.21
N ARG A 67 -4.80 5.26 -6.82
CA ARG A 67 -5.86 4.97 -7.79
C ARG A 67 -7.24 4.99 -7.16
N ARG A 68 -7.39 4.43 -5.95
CA ARG A 68 -8.64 4.41 -5.18
C ARG A 68 -9.13 5.83 -4.91
N ALA A 69 -8.25 6.72 -4.47
CA ALA A 69 -8.57 8.13 -4.25
C ALA A 69 -9.02 8.82 -5.55
N ALA A 70 -8.35 8.55 -6.68
CA ALA A 70 -8.75 9.09 -7.97
C ALA A 70 -10.13 8.59 -8.44
N VAL A 71 -10.41 7.30 -8.24
CA VAL A 71 -11.73 6.70 -8.54
C VAL A 71 -12.83 7.33 -7.70
N LEU A 72 -12.65 7.39 -6.37
CA LEU A 72 -13.62 8.02 -5.46
C LEU A 72 -13.91 9.47 -5.87
N LYS A 73 -12.86 10.24 -6.15
CA LYS A 73 -12.99 11.63 -6.61
C LYS A 73 -13.79 11.72 -7.92
N SER A 74 -13.47 10.88 -8.91
CA SER A 74 -14.15 10.90 -10.20
C SER A 74 -15.64 10.54 -10.09
N ILE A 75 -16.00 9.57 -9.25
CA ILE A 75 -17.40 9.18 -9.01
C ILE A 75 -18.14 10.28 -8.22
N ALA A 76 -17.48 10.89 -7.24
CA ALA A 76 -18.02 12.00 -6.46
C ALA A 76 -18.30 13.23 -7.32
N GLU A 77 -17.40 13.58 -8.26
CA GLU A 77 -17.57 14.69 -9.21
C GLU A 77 -18.78 14.49 -10.14
N GLN A 78 -19.21 13.25 -10.37
CA GLN A 78 -20.43 12.93 -11.10
C GLN A 78 -21.70 12.98 -10.23
N GLY A 79 -21.58 13.18 -8.92
CA GLY A 79 -22.68 13.10 -7.96
C GLY A 79 -23.24 11.68 -7.79
N LYS A 80 -22.45 10.65 -8.12
CA LYS A 80 -22.88 9.24 -8.12
C LYS A 80 -22.30 8.41 -6.97
N LEU A 81 -21.51 9.02 -6.08
CA LEU A 81 -20.87 8.32 -4.97
C LEU A 81 -21.88 8.10 -3.84
N SER A 82 -22.47 6.90 -3.78
CA SER A 82 -23.29 6.49 -2.64
C SER A 82 -22.41 5.95 -1.51
N PRO A 83 -22.88 5.96 -0.25
CA PRO A 83 -22.14 5.38 0.87
C PRO A 83 -21.76 3.90 0.67
N GLU A 84 -22.64 3.12 0.03
CA GLU A 84 -22.39 1.71 -0.28
C GLU A 84 -21.29 1.54 -1.34
N LEU A 85 -21.29 2.40 -2.36
CA LEU A 85 -20.26 2.40 -3.41
C LEU A 85 -18.92 2.89 -2.87
N GLU A 86 -18.92 3.92 -2.03
CA GLU A 86 -17.73 4.40 -1.33
C GLU A 86 -17.11 3.27 -0.50
N ALA A 87 -17.91 2.58 0.31
CA ALA A 87 -17.45 1.44 1.10
C ALA A 87 -16.91 0.30 0.22
N ALA A 88 -17.57 -0.02 -0.91
CA ALA A 88 -17.10 -1.05 -1.84
C ALA A 88 -15.76 -0.66 -2.50
N VAL A 89 -15.64 0.60 -2.94
CA VAL A 89 -14.41 1.13 -3.51
C VAL A 89 -13.30 1.19 -2.46
N GLU A 90 -13.60 1.50 -1.20
CA GLU A 90 -12.62 1.44 -0.11
C GLU A 90 -12.15 0.03 0.24
N ALA A 91 -13.05 -0.95 0.12
CA ALA A 91 -12.77 -2.34 0.44
C ALA A 91 -12.09 -3.12 -0.70
N ALA A 92 -12.04 -2.57 -1.93
CA ALA A 92 -11.46 -3.25 -3.08
C ALA A 92 -9.99 -3.66 -2.80
N PRO A 93 -9.69 -4.97 -2.75
CA PRO A 93 -8.38 -5.50 -2.33
C PRO A 93 -7.33 -5.45 -3.46
N THR A 94 -7.77 -5.13 -4.67
CA THR A 94 -7.08 -5.41 -5.92
C THR A 94 -7.32 -4.27 -6.91
N LYS A 95 -6.32 -3.93 -7.72
CA LYS A 95 -6.48 -2.94 -8.80
C LYS A 95 -7.57 -3.35 -9.79
N GLN A 96 -7.71 -4.64 -10.07
CA GLN A 96 -8.74 -5.14 -10.98
C GLN A 96 -10.13 -4.90 -10.41
N GLU A 97 -10.36 -5.30 -9.15
CA GLU A 97 -11.66 -5.12 -8.50
C GLU A 97 -12.03 -3.64 -8.35
N LEU A 98 -11.03 -2.79 -8.08
CA LEU A 98 -11.20 -1.33 -8.09
C LEU A 98 -11.64 -0.81 -9.47
N GLU A 99 -11.01 -1.29 -10.55
CA GLU A 99 -11.37 -0.89 -11.91
C GLU A 99 -12.74 -1.42 -12.34
N ASP A 100 -13.13 -2.61 -11.90
CA ASP A 100 -14.43 -3.20 -12.18
C ASP A 100 -15.55 -2.39 -11.52
N LEU A 101 -15.35 -1.95 -10.27
CA LEU A 101 -16.27 -1.03 -9.58
C LEU A 101 -16.34 0.34 -10.26
N TYR A 102 -15.21 0.82 -10.80
CA TYR A 102 -15.16 2.11 -11.48
C TYR A 102 -15.73 2.06 -12.91
N LEU A 103 -15.80 0.90 -13.56
CA LEU A 103 -16.17 0.74 -14.97
C LEU A 103 -17.45 1.49 -15.38
N PRO A 104 -18.57 1.46 -14.64
CA PRO A 104 -19.81 2.17 -15.01
C PRO A 104 -19.71 3.70 -14.92
N TYR A 105 -18.65 4.23 -14.31
CA TYR A 105 -18.43 5.63 -14.02
C TYR A 105 -17.23 6.22 -14.77
N LYS A 106 -16.56 5.42 -15.61
CA LYS A 106 -15.49 5.93 -16.48
C LYS A 106 -16.07 7.02 -17.39
N PRO A 107 -15.49 8.23 -17.42
CA PRO A 107 -15.92 9.33 -18.29
C PRO A 107 -15.94 8.96 -19.77
#